data_AF-A0A7C3SDI7-F1
#
_entry.id   AF-A0A7C3SDI7-F1
#
_cell.length_a   1.000
_cell.length_b   1.000
_cell.length_c   1.000
_cell.angle_alpha   90.00
_cell.angle_beta   90.00
_cell.angle_gamma   90.00
#
_symmetry.space_group_name_H-M   'P 1'
#
loop_
_entity.id
_entity.type
_entity.pdbx_description
1 polymer ?
#
loop_
_entity_poly.entity_id
_entity_poly.type
_entity_poly.pdbx_seq_one_letter_code
_entity_poly.pdbx_strand_id
1 'polypeptide(L)' 'MMSENKMVEVYDVVIVGGGGAGLVAAIFTSRLGLSTVVVTREIGGRALVNSPYSHRSIENY' A
#
# COMPACT_ATOMS: atom_id res chain seq x y z
N MET A 1 13.10 34.35 -10.67
CA MET A 1 12.29 33.12 -10.58
C MET A 1 13.20 32.03 -10.03
N MET A 2 13.02 31.64 -8.77
CA MET A 2 13.74 30.49 -8.19
C MET A 2 13.04 29.22 -8.66
N SER A 3 13.79 28.33 -9.34
CA SER A 3 13.29 27.01 -9.71
C SER A 3 13.06 26.19 -8.45
N GLU A 4 11.85 25.67 -8.31
CA GLU A 4 11.52 24.72 -7.25
C GLU A 4 12.28 23.41 -7.52
N ASN A 5 13.39 23.20 -6.79
CA ASN A 5 14.10 21.93 -6.84
C ASN A 5 13.28 20.90 -6.07
N LYS A 6 12.55 20.08 -6.82
CA LYS A 6 11.83 18.93 -6.25
C LYS A 6 12.87 17.94 -5.71
N MET A 7 13.00 17.85 -4.38
CA MET A 7 13.82 16.81 -3.76
C MET A 7 13.23 15.45 -4.12
N VAL A 8 14.04 14.61 -4.75
CA VAL A 8 13.68 13.21 -5.00
C VAL A 8 13.82 12.49 -3.67
N GLU A 9 12.71 12.06 -3.09
CA GLU A 9 12.75 11.18 -1.92
C GLU A 9 13.30 9.81 -2.36
N VAL A 10 14.43 9.42 -1.75
CA VAL A 10 15.05 8.12 -1.97
C VAL A 10 14.53 7.16 -0.92
N TYR A 11 13.97 6.04 -1.37
CA TYR A 11 13.54 4.93 -0.54
C TYR A 11 14.51 3.76 -0.71
N ASP A 12 14.83 3.09 0.39
CA ASP A 12 15.65 1.88 0.38
C ASP A 12 14.86 0.68 -0.16
N VAL A 13 13.53 0.67 0.07
CA VAL A 13 12.65 -0.43 -0.32
C VAL A 13 11.35 0.10 -0.93
N VAL A 14 10.99 -0.44 -2.10
CA VAL A 14 9.69 -0.22 -2.75
C VAL A 14 8.90 -1.53 -2.75
N ILE A 15 7.70 -1.50 -2.19
CA ILE A 15 6.79 -2.65 -2.14
C ILE A 15 5.58 -2.34 -3.03
N VAL A 16 5.29 -3.22 -3.98
CA VAL A 16 4.12 -3.10 -4.85
C VAL A 16 3.04 -4.08 -4.40
N GLY A 17 1.93 -3.53 -3.89
CA GLY A 17 0.76 -4.27 -3.40
C GLY A 17 0.54 -4.12 -1.90
N GLY A 18 -0.67 -3.68 -1.51
CA GLY A 18 -1.08 -3.44 -0.12
C GLY A 18 -1.88 -4.59 0.49
N GLY A 19 -1.74 -5.81 -0.03
CA GLY A 19 -2.33 -7.01 0.58
C GLY A 19 -1.54 -7.48 1.81
N GLY A 20 -1.99 -8.57 2.44
CA GLY A 20 -1.34 -9.10 3.65
C GLY A 20 0.17 -9.31 3.49
N ALA A 21 0.64 -9.88 2.37
CA ALA A 21 2.06 -10.08 2.13
C ALA A 21 2.86 -8.76 2.02
N GLY A 22 2.33 -7.76 1.31
CA GLY A 22 3.02 -6.48 1.11
C GLY A 22 3.08 -5.63 2.37
N LEU A 23 2.00 -5.63 3.17
CA LEU A 23 1.99 -4.95 4.47
C LEU A 23 2.92 -5.64 5.48
N VAL A 24 2.97 -6.98 5.48
CA VAL A 24 3.92 -7.73 6.30
C VAL A 24 5.36 -7.38 5.91
N ALA A 25 5.68 -7.38 4.61
CA ALA A 25 6.99 -6.96 4.13
C ALA A 25 7.35 -5.54 4.60
N ALA A 26 6.39 -4.60 4.52
CA ALA A 26 6.60 -3.21 4.95
C ALA A 26 6.91 -3.11 6.45
N ILE A 27 6.21 -3.86 7.29
CA ILE A 27 6.48 -3.90 8.74
C ILE A 27 7.90 -4.40 9.01
N PHE A 28 8.35 -5.45 8.32
CA PHE A 28 9.68 -5.99 8.54
C PHE A 28 10.78 -5.06 8.01
N THR A 29 10.63 -4.45 6.85
CA THR A 29 11.64 -3.52 6.31
C THR A 29 11.72 -2.23 7.14
N SER A 30 10.58 -1.70 7.61
CA SER A 30 10.59 -0.57 8.55
C SER A 30 11.24 -0.92 9.90
N ARG A 31 11.07 -2.16 10.40
CA ARG A 31 11.75 -2.62 11.62
C ARG A 31 13.27 -2.75 11.47
N LEU A 32 13.75 -2.92 10.24
CA LEU A 32 15.18 -2.88 9.91
C LEU A 32 15.71 -1.44 9.77
N GLY A 33 14.87 -0.42 9.97
CA GLY A 33 15.24 0.99 9.82
C GLY A 33 15.31 1.48 8.38
N LEU A 34 14.79 0.70 7.42
CA LEU A 34 14.82 1.05 5.99
C LEU A 34 13.69 2.01 5.64
N SER A 35 14.01 3.05 4.88
CA SER A 35 13.04 3.93 4.24
C SER A 35 12.22 3.11 3.24
N THR A 36 10.96 2.82 3.59
CA THR A 36 10.10 1.91 2.85
C THR A 36 8.88 2.63 2.32
N VAL A 37 8.55 2.44 1.04
CA VAL A 37 7.31 2.91 0.42
C VAL A 37 6.47 1.74 -0.07
N VAL A 38 5.16 1.80 0.19
CA VAL A 38 4.18 0.83 -0.32
C VAL A 38 3.33 1.52 -1.38
N VAL A 39 3.34 0.97 -2.59
CA VAL A 39 2.50 1.43 -3.70
C VAL A 39 1.37 0.44 -3.90
N THR A 40 0.14 0.87 -3.68
CA THR A 40 -1.04 0.04 -3.88
C THR A 40 -2.22 0.88 -4.34
N ARG A 41 -3.15 0.25 -5.06
CA ARG A 41 -4.46 0.85 -5.36
C ARG A 41 -5.39 0.81 -4.15
N GLU A 42 -5.33 -0.28 -3.37
CA GLU A 42 -6.20 -0.54 -2.23
C GLU A 42 -5.43 -1.29 -1.12
N ILE A 43 -5.85 -1.12 0.14
CA ILE A 43 -5.25 -1.78 1.30
C ILE A 43 -6.07 -3.02 1.66
N GLY A 44 -5.43 -4.16 1.90
CA GLY A 44 -6.08 -5.43 2.22
C GLY A 44 -6.08 -6.44 1.06
N GLY A 45 -5.86 -5.98 -0.18
CA GLY A 45 -5.72 -6.82 -1.36
C GLY A 45 -6.91 -7.76 -1.55
N ARG A 46 -6.65 -9.05 -1.81
CA ARG A 46 -7.71 -10.05 -2.06
C ARG A 46 -8.67 -10.28 -0.87
N ALA A 47 -8.30 -9.87 0.34
CA ALA A 47 -9.18 -10.00 1.50
C ALA A 47 -10.42 -9.08 1.42
N LEU A 48 -10.30 -7.91 0.77
CA LEU A 48 -11.44 -7.01 0.56
C LEU A 48 -12.47 -7.59 -0.42
N VAL A 49 -12.00 -8.27 -1.46
CA VAL A 49 -12.85 -8.85 -2.51
C VAL A 49 -13.70 -10.00 -1.95
N ASN A 50 -13.17 -10.77 -1.00
CA ASN A 50 -13.83 -11.94 -0.45
C ASN A 50 -14.76 -11.66 0.75
N SER A 51 -14.91 -10.39 1.16
CA SER A 51 -15.93 -10.04 2.16
C SER A 51 -17.31 -10.27 1.55
N PRO A 52 -18.24 -10.97 2.23
CA PRO A 52 -19.60 -11.20 1.72
C PRO A 52 -20.39 -9.90 1.45
N TYR A 53 -19.86 -8.75 1.89
CA TYR A 53 -20.41 -7.41 1.69
C TYR A 53 -19.79 -6.65 0.49
N SER A 54 -18.80 -7.22 -0.20
CA SER A 54 -18.03 -6.48 -1.22
C SER A 54 -18.79 -6.25 -2.52
N HIS A 55 -19.75 -7.11 -2.86
CA HIS A 55 -20.50 -7.05 -4.12
C HIS A 55 -22.00 -7.40 -3.99
N ARG A 56 -22.53 -7.63 -2.78
CA ARG A 56 -23.92 -8.13 -2.57
C ARG A 56 -24.79 -7.31 -1.61
N SER A 57 -24.42 -6.08 -1.26
CA SER A 57 -25.12 -5.34 -0.19
C SER A 57 -25.90 -4.09 -0.62
N ILE A 58 -25.94 -3.74 -1.91
CA ILE A 58 -26.76 -2.62 -2.40
C ILE A 58 -27.73 -3.00 -3.53
N GLU A 59 -27.74 -4.26 -3.97
CA GLU A 59 -28.70 -4.74 -4.97
C GLU A 59 -29.91 -5.46 -4.38
N ASN A 60 -29.91 -5.78 -3.08
CA ASN A 60 -31.04 -6.45 -2.45
C ASN A 60 -31.54 -5.68 -1.23
N TYR A 61 -32.76 -5.17 -1.40
CA TYR A 61 -33.88 -5.29 -0.46
C TYR A 61 -33.78 -6.55 0.42
#